data_AF-A0A443S5E4-F1
#
_entry.id   AF-A0A443S5E4-F1
#
_cell.length_a   1.000
_cell.length_b   1.000
_cell.length_c   1.000
_cell.angle_alpha   90.00
_cell.angle_beta   90.00
_cell.angle_gamma   90.00
#
_symmetry.space_group_name_H-M   'P 1'
#
loop_
_entity.id
_entity.type
_entity.pdbx_description
1 polymer ?
#
loop_
_entity_poly.entity_id
_entity_poly.type
_entity_poly.pdbx_seq_one_letter_code
_entity_poly.pdbx_strand_id
1 'polypeptide(L)'
;FKDDYGYEALHKFFNKIGGYPMITEKWNDANFDWQNAYVYVDTHINAIKLFIAYQVDRVSLTDKTHFIIVGPQPGFHIGSTLISELYSNEDKMEAEIKFRKKVKKLLSGIGGDKLSDELIERDINALIEFEKKFASIEQQSEAADTGENFVLSIEEMQNQYKDTELGDQSIKEVNGFLRTIKDSLTLTINTNKWMDEETKQNAQLKLNRMLSYIASPSQVKNDEELDEFYKHLSFQLEILIGILLKPHFYLGAPLAINMAAIGSAVGHEITHGFDNTGSQYDEQGLKQNWWDKQTQRHYGTKVNCFIRQYSNYVEPKTGKHVDGNLTVGENIADNGGLHNAFNAYKIYGALKHPETDLKLPNQMSRFTKDQLFFIAYGNAFCSDNSKAYTNLALTDVHSPDDARVMLPLQNSKEFSKAFNCKQGSRMNPVNKCILW
;
A
#
# COMPACT_ATOMS: atom_id res chain seq x y z
N PHE A 1 30.30 -20.72 5.54
CA PHE A 1 29.74 -19.73 4.59
C PHE A 1 28.89 -18.66 5.26
N LYS A 2 27.86 -18.98 6.07
CA LYS A 2 27.06 -17.95 6.80
C LYS A 2 27.82 -17.28 7.95
N ASP A 3 28.73 -17.99 8.61
CA ASP A 3 29.39 -17.48 9.81
C ASP A 3 30.64 -16.63 9.51
N ASP A 4 31.42 -16.92 8.47
CA ASP A 4 32.67 -16.17 8.21
C ASP A 4 32.44 -14.83 7.47
N TYR A 5 31.45 -14.75 6.57
CA TYR A 5 31.21 -13.56 5.75
C TYR A 5 30.30 -12.51 6.43
N GLY A 6 29.39 -12.93 7.32
CA GLY A 6 28.47 -12.01 7.99
C GLY A 6 29.18 -11.09 8.99
N TYR A 7 30.08 -11.64 9.81
CA TYR A 7 30.79 -10.88 10.83
C TYR A 7 31.81 -9.90 10.26
N GLU A 8 32.57 -10.31 9.24
CA GLU A 8 33.55 -9.43 8.61
C GLU A 8 32.88 -8.25 7.89
N ALA A 9 31.74 -8.49 7.24
CA ALA A 9 30.96 -7.44 6.59
C ALA A 9 30.40 -6.44 7.61
N LEU A 10 29.83 -6.92 8.73
CA LEU A 10 29.35 -6.05 9.81
C LEU A 10 30.47 -5.25 10.47
N HIS A 11 31.62 -5.86 10.72
CA HIS A 11 32.77 -5.18 11.30
C HIS A 11 33.30 -4.08 10.36
N LYS A 12 33.43 -4.37 9.06
CA LYS A 12 33.80 -3.36 8.05
C LYS A 12 32.79 -2.23 7.99
N PHE A 13 31.50 -2.54 8.03
CA PHE A 13 30.43 -1.55 8.06
C PHE A 13 30.51 -0.66 9.31
N PHE A 14 30.59 -1.23 10.51
CA PHE A 14 30.69 -0.47 11.75
C PHE A 14 31.93 0.45 11.77
N ASN A 15 33.07 0.00 11.26
CA ASN A 15 34.25 0.86 11.16
C ASN A 15 34.04 2.05 10.21
N LYS A 16 33.33 1.86 9.10
CA LYS A 16 33.05 2.95 8.14
C LYS A 16 32.11 4.02 8.70
N ILE A 17 31.21 3.67 9.62
CA ILE A 17 30.31 4.63 10.25
C ILE A 17 30.89 5.24 11.55
N GLY A 18 32.18 5.05 11.86
CA GLY A 18 32.80 5.61 13.07
C GLY A 18 32.64 4.74 14.33
N GLY A 19 32.35 3.45 14.16
CA GLY A 19 32.15 2.48 15.22
C GLY A 19 30.70 2.36 15.67
N TYR A 20 30.43 1.43 16.56
CA TYR A 20 29.09 1.21 17.11
C TYR A 20 29.17 0.95 18.63
N PRO A 21 28.64 1.84 19.50
CA PRO A 21 28.75 1.69 20.96
C PRO A 21 28.08 0.43 21.52
N MET A 22 27.25 -0.24 20.71
CA MET A 22 26.56 -1.45 21.13
C MET A 22 27.45 -2.70 21.12
N ILE A 23 28.65 -2.65 20.52
CA ILE A 23 29.52 -3.84 20.35
C ILE A 23 30.84 -3.79 21.11
N THR A 24 31.20 -2.64 21.70
CA THR A 24 32.47 -2.48 22.43
C THR A 24 32.36 -1.40 23.51
N GLU A 25 33.08 -1.57 24.62
CA GLU A 25 33.18 -0.57 25.70
C GLU A 25 34.16 0.56 25.35
N LYS A 26 34.99 0.36 24.32
CA LYS A 26 36.09 1.27 23.94
C LYS A 26 35.63 2.42 23.05
N TRP A 27 34.40 2.38 22.58
CA TRP A 27 33.85 3.42 21.72
C TRP A 27 33.66 4.72 22.52
N ASN A 28 34.00 5.85 21.90
CA ASN A 28 33.69 7.18 22.41
C ASN A 28 33.32 8.11 21.26
N ASP A 29 32.64 9.19 21.59
CA ASP A 29 32.06 10.15 20.67
C ASP A 29 33.01 11.29 20.29
N ALA A 30 34.23 11.35 20.85
CA ALA A 30 35.14 12.49 20.71
C ALA A 30 35.47 12.84 19.24
N ASN A 31 35.47 11.84 18.35
CA ASN A 31 35.68 12.01 16.92
C ASN A 31 34.53 11.43 16.08
N PHE A 32 33.36 11.20 16.70
CA PHE A 32 32.22 10.60 16.00
C PHE A 32 31.48 11.66 15.19
N ASP A 33 31.46 11.48 13.88
CA ASP A 33 30.67 12.29 12.96
C ASP A 33 29.36 11.60 12.66
N TRP A 34 28.33 11.94 13.43
CA TRP A 34 27.01 11.36 13.28
C TRP A 34 26.36 11.69 11.94
N GLN A 35 26.70 12.82 11.30
CA GLN A 35 26.11 13.24 10.02
C GLN A 35 26.66 12.36 8.89
N ASN A 36 27.98 12.16 8.86
CA ASN A 36 28.60 11.26 7.91
C ASN A 36 28.19 9.80 8.13
N ALA A 37 28.10 9.36 9.39
CA ALA A 37 27.56 8.05 9.72
C ALA A 37 26.13 7.89 9.20
N TYR A 38 25.26 8.88 9.44
CA TYR A 38 23.88 8.89 8.99
C TYR A 38 23.76 8.80 7.46
N VAL A 39 24.45 9.67 6.73
CA VAL A 39 24.47 9.67 5.25
C VAL A 39 25.03 8.36 4.71
N TYR A 40 26.07 7.80 5.34
CA TYR A 40 26.64 6.52 4.91
C TYR A 40 25.65 5.36 5.07
N VAL A 41 24.96 5.29 6.22
CA VAL A 41 23.91 4.27 6.47
C VAL A 41 22.78 4.40 5.47
N ASP A 42 22.29 5.61 5.26
CA ASP A 42 21.19 5.91 4.36
C ASP A 42 21.55 5.53 2.91
N THR A 43 22.71 5.97 2.41
CA THR A 43 23.13 5.75 1.01
C THR A 43 23.60 4.33 0.69
N HIS A 44 24.11 3.56 1.66
CA HIS A 44 24.72 2.25 1.40
C HIS A 44 23.91 1.05 1.91
N ILE A 45 23.01 1.26 2.86
CA ILE A 45 22.13 0.21 3.38
C ILE A 45 20.67 0.48 3.02
N ASN A 46 20.28 1.74 2.81
CA ASN A 46 18.93 2.16 2.41
C ASN A 46 17.80 1.56 3.26
N ALA A 47 18.09 1.11 4.48
CA ALA A 47 17.14 0.37 5.31
C ALA A 47 16.62 1.16 6.51
N ILE A 48 17.29 2.26 6.91
CA ILE A 48 16.96 2.95 8.16
C ILE A 48 17.18 4.47 8.06
N LYS A 49 16.08 5.22 7.84
CA LYS A 49 16.05 6.68 8.05
C LYS A 49 15.77 6.92 9.55
N LEU A 50 16.82 7.11 10.34
CA LEU A 50 16.74 7.14 11.82
C LEU A 50 16.17 8.43 12.41
N PHE A 51 16.41 9.58 11.78
CA PHE A 51 16.15 10.89 12.41
C PHE A 51 15.41 11.88 11.53
N ILE A 52 15.72 11.90 10.22
CA ILE A 52 15.15 12.85 9.27
C ILE A 52 14.82 12.08 8.00
N ALA A 53 13.53 11.92 7.72
CA ALA A 53 13.11 11.48 6.41
C ALA A 53 13.19 12.67 5.46
N TYR A 54 13.91 12.47 4.37
CA TYR A 54 13.86 13.34 3.22
C TYR A 54 13.43 12.51 2.02
N GLN A 55 12.67 13.16 1.15
CA GLN A 55 12.25 12.67 -0.14
C GLN A 55 12.91 13.55 -1.19
N VAL A 56 13.31 12.92 -2.29
CA VAL A 56 13.77 13.63 -3.47
C VAL A 56 12.58 13.65 -4.41
N ASP A 57 11.87 14.78 -4.47
CA ASP A 57 10.67 14.90 -5.28
C ASP A 57 10.87 15.98 -6.35
N ARG A 58 10.24 15.77 -7.50
CA ARG A 58 10.21 16.75 -8.58
C ARG A 58 9.01 17.67 -8.35
N VAL A 59 9.27 18.89 -7.89
CA VAL A 59 8.22 19.91 -7.85
C VAL A 59 7.85 20.26 -9.29
N SER A 60 6.72 19.70 -9.74
CA SER A 60 6.17 19.79 -11.11
C SER A 60 6.18 21.21 -11.71
N LEU A 61 6.15 22.26 -10.88
CA LEU A 61 6.19 23.65 -11.32
C LEU A 61 7.54 24.16 -11.83
N THR A 62 8.65 23.45 -11.62
CA THR A 62 9.99 24.03 -11.86
C THR A 62 10.96 23.15 -12.63
N ASP A 63 10.55 21.95 -13.07
CA ASP A 63 11.41 20.92 -13.68
C ASP A 63 12.66 20.53 -12.86
N LYS A 64 12.80 21.04 -11.62
CA LYS A 64 13.95 20.84 -10.76
C LYS A 64 13.62 19.81 -9.68
N THR A 65 14.51 18.84 -9.53
CA THR A 65 14.55 17.92 -8.39
C THR A 65 14.82 18.73 -7.12
N HIS A 66 13.92 18.65 -6.14
CA HIS A 66 14.08 19.29 -4.84
C HIS A 66 14.21 18.20 -3.77
N PHE A 67 15.08 18.46 -2.80
CA PHE A 67 15.08 17.71 -1.54
C PHE A 67 13.93 18.26 -0.70
N ILE A 68 12.86 17.48 -0.58
CA ILE A 68 11.77 17.75 0.35
C ILE A 68 12.14 17.07 1.66
N ILE A 69 12.38 17.85 2.71
CA ILE A 69 12.49 17.29 4.05
C ILE A 69 11.07 16.99 4.50
N VAL A 70 10.71 15.71 4.57
CA VAL A 70 9.37 15.21 4.92
C VAL A 70 9.11 15.37 6.42
N GLY A 71 10.18 15.46 7.22
CA GLY A 71 10.13 15.65 8.67
C GLY A 71 10.79 14.49 9.40
N PRO A 72 10.72 14.45 10.75
CA PRO A 72 11.17 13.29 11.50
C PRO A 72 10.20 12.12 11.25
N GLN A 73 10.58 11.18 10.38
CA GLN A 73 9.95 9.86 10.33
C GLN A 73 11.00 8.80 10.63
N PRO A 74 11.08 8.33 11.86
CA PRO A 74 11.97 7.24 12.23
C PRO A 74 11.36 5.91 11.79
N GLY A 75 12.07 5.20 10.91
CA GLY A 75 11.93 3.76 10.78
C GLY A 75 12.42 3.09 12.06
N PHE A 76 11.64 3.14 13.13
CA PHE A 76 11.96 2.39 14.33
C PHE A 76 11.84 0.90 14.04
N HIS A 77 12.65 0.08 14.73
CA HIS A 77 12.58 -1.38 14.63
C HIS A 77 11.17 -1.91 14.94
N ILE A 78 10.38 -1.12 15.66
CA ILE A 78 8.98 -1.33 15.91
C ILE A 78 8.28 -0.04 15.50
N GLY A 79 7.53 -0.05 14.41
CA GLY A 79 6.97 1.16 13.77
C GLY A 79 6.33 2.12 14.77
N SER A 80 6.36 3.42 14.48
CA SER A 80 6.05 4.49 15.44
C SER A 80 4.68 4.37 16.13
N THR A 81 3.67 3.82 15.45
CA THR A 81 2.35 3.50 16.01
C THR A 81 2.41 2.46 17.13
N LEU A 82 3.28 1.46 17.01
CA LEU A 82 3.44 0.39 18.00
C LEU A 82 4.20 0.84 19.25
N ILE A 83 4.96 1.93 19.18
CA ILE A 83 5.76 2.41 20.30
C ILE A 83 4.90 2.82 21.51
N SER A 84 3.77 3.48 21.24
CA SER A 84 2.81 3.85 22.30
C SER A 84 2.14 2.63 22.95
N GLU A 85 1.81 1.60 22.16
CA GLU A 85 1.21 0.36 22.63
C GLU A 85 2.23 -0.52 23.37
N LEU A 86 3.50 -0.51 22.95
CA LEU A 86 4.60 -1.18 23.62
C LEU A 86 4.88 -0.58 25.00
N TYR A 87 4.96 0.75 25.08
CA TYR A 87 5.24 1.44 26.34
C TYR A 87 4.10 1.34 27.36
N SER A 88 2.88 1.05 26.90
CA SER A 88 1.71 0.84 27.75
C SER A 88 1.47 -0.62 28.13
N ASN A 89 2.27 -1.57 27.61
CA ASN A 89 2.13 -3.00 27.88
C ASN A 89 3.42 -3.58 28.49
N GLU A 90 3.38 -3.90 29.79
CA GLU A 90 4.54 -4.38 30.55
C GLU A 90 5.12 -5.70 29.97
N ASP A 91 4.29 -6.65 29.55
CA ASP A 91 4.73 -7.93 29.00
C ASP A 91 5.47 -7.76 27.66
N LYS A 92 4.94 -6.90 26.78
CA LYS A 92 5.60 -6.60 25.50
C LYS A 92 6.91 -5.84 25.72
N MET A 93 6.93 -4.92 26.68
CA MET A 93 8.15 -4.20 27.06
C MET A 93 9.22 -5.14 27.59
N GLU A 94 8.86 -6.08 28.48
CA GLU A 94 9.79 -7.07 29.01
C GLU A 94 10.37 -7.94 27.88
N ALA A 95 9.53 -8.38 26.94
CA ALA A 95 9.98 -9.14 25.78
C ALA A 95 10.97 -8.36 24.90
N GLU A 96 10.70 -7.06 24.67
CA GLU A 96 11.57 -6.19 23.88
C GLU A 96 12.91 -5.92 24.58
N ILE A 97 12.90 -5.61 25.88
CA ILE A 97 14.10 -5.47 26.69
C ILE A 97 14.94 -6.75 26.60
N LYS A 98 14.31 -7.92 26.74
CA LYS A 98 14.98 -9.23 26.65
C LYS A 98 15.58 -9.48 25.27
N PHE A 99 14.86 -9.12 24.21
CA PHE A 99 15.35 -9.22 22.84
C PHE A 99 16.58 -8.34 22.63
N ARG A 100 16.52 -7.06 22.99
CA ARG A 100 17.63 -6.11 22.84
C ARG A 100 18.87 -6.50 23.63
N LYS A 101 18.70 -6.98 24.87
CA LYS A 101 19.79 -7.53 25.69
C LYS A 101 20.45 -8.73 25.01
N LYS A 102 19.64 -9.64 24.45
CA LYS A 102 20.14 -10.80 23.71
C LYS A 102 20.91 -10.39 22.45
N VAL A 103 20.39 -9.44 21.67
CA VAL A 103 21.08 -8.91 20.48
C VAL A 103 22.40 -8.25 20.87
N LYS A 104 22.41 -7.37 21.87
CA LYS A 104 23.63 -6.71 22.34
C LYS A 104 24.70 -7.72 22.78
N LYS A 105 24.30 -8.76 23.52
CA LYS A 105 25.19 -9.85 23.97
C LYS A 105 25.73 -10.71 22.81
N LEU A 106 24.96 -10.88 21.74
CA LEU A 106 25.43 -11.55 20.53
C LEU A 106 26.43 -10.67 19.77
N LEU A 107 26.12 -9.39 19.60
CA LEU A 107 26.95 -8.45 18.85
C LEU A 107 28.25 -8.07 19.57
N SER A 108 28.30 -8.12 20.90
CA SER A 108 29.56 -7.92 21.63
C SER A 108 30.66 -8.91 21.25
N GLY A 109 30.27 -10.12 20.82
CA GLY A 109 31.21 -11.09 20.25
C GLY A 109 31.95 -10.58 19.01
N ILE A 110 31.38 -9.61 18.28
CA ILE A 110 31.96 -8.97 17.09
C ILE A 110 33.04 -7.96 17.47
N GLY A 111 32.82 -7.17 18.53
CA GLY A 111 33.79 -6.17 19.00
C GLY A 111 34.99 -6.76 19.75
N GLY A 112 35.02 -8.08 19.95
CA GLY A 112 36.09 -8.79 20.66
C GLY A 112 36.08 -8.60 22.17
N ASP A 113 35.12 -7.85 22.71
CA ASP A 113 34.99 -7.53 24.12
C ASP A 113 33.83 -8.32 24.76
N LYS A 114 34.00 -8.79 26.00
CA LYS A 114 32.88 -9.28 26.83
C LYS A 114 32.30 -8.08 27.57
N LEU A 115 31.14 -7.60 27.13
CA LEU A 115 30.42 -6.54 27.83
C LEU A 115 29.85 -7.04 29.16
N SER A 116 29.89 -6.21 30.20
CA SER A 116 29.23 -6.53 31.46
C SER A 116 27.70 -6.46 31.33
N ASP A 117 26.99 -7.28 32.11
CA ASP A 117 25.52 -7.23 32.13
C ASP A 117 25.02 -5.84 32.61
N GLU A 118 25.77 -5.16 33.47
CA GLU A 118 25.50 -3.78 33.93
C GLU A 118 25.57 -2.76 32.78
N LEU A 119 26.59 -2.87 31.91
CA LEU A 119 26.73 -2.00 30.74
C LEU A 119 25.61 -2.26 29.73
N ILE A 120 25.28 -3.53 29.51
CA ILE A 120 24.17 -3.93 28.64
C ILE A 120 22.87 -3.30 29.16
N GLU A 121 22.59 -3.42 30.46
CA GLU A 121 21.41 -2.84 31.10
C GLU A 121 21.33 -1.32 30.90
N ARG A 122 22.43 -0.62 31.21
CA ARG A 122 22.53 0.84 31.09
C ARG A 122 22.22 1.31 29.68
N ASP A 123 22.82 0.68 28.68
CA ASP A 123 22.71 1.13 27.30
C ASP A 123 21.34 0.80 26.69
N ILE A 124 20.74 -0.35 27.04
CA ILE A 124 19.36 -0.67 26.62
C ILE A 124 18.36 0.31 27.25
N ASN A 125 18.51 0.65 28.52
CA ASN A 125 17.64 1.62 29.19
C ASN A 125 17.81 3.03 28.59
N ALA A 126 19.04 3.45 28.30
CA ALA A 126 19.30 4.74 27.64
C ALA A 126 18.66 4.81 26.24
N LEU A 127 18.74 3.72 25.46
CA LEU A 127 18.12 3.62 24.14
C LEU A 127 16.59 3.71 24.23
N ILE A 128 15.98 2.98 25.17
CA ILE A 128 14.52 3.00 25.39
C ILE A 128 14.04 4.39 25.80
N GLU A 129 14.74 5.06 26.73
CA GLU A 129 14.37 6.41 27.16
C GLU A 129 14.55 7.45 26.06
N PHE A 130 15.52 7.27 25.17
CA PHE A 130 15.67 8.09 23.98
C PHE A 130 14.48 7.91 23.02
N GLU A 131 14.11 6.67 22.71
CA GLU A 131 12.98 6.36 21.83
C GLU A 131 11.63 6.87 22.39
N LYS A 132 11.40 6.75 23.71
CA LYS A 132 10.22 7.35 24.38
C LYS A 132 10.10 8.84 24.15
N LYS A 133 11.21 9.57 24.36
CA LYS A 133 11.24 11.02 24.17
C LYS A 133 11.01 11.37 22.71
N PHE A 134 11.60 10.62 21.79
CA PHE A 134 11.46 10.87 20.36
C PHE A 134 10.04 10.60 19.85
N ALA A 135 9.40 9.50 20.26
CA ALA A 135 8.00 9.19 19.92
C ALA A 135 7.01 10.26 20.40
N SER A 136 7.29 10.92 21.54
CA SER A 136 6.46 12.03 22.03
C SER A 136 6.54 13.31 21.17
N ILE A 137 7.61 13.46 20.39
CA ILE A 137 7.81 14.56 19.43
C ILE A 137 7.04 14.28 18.14
N GLU A 138 7.02 13.01 17.70
CA GLU A 138 6.36 12.56 16.46
C GLU A 138 4.83 12.67 16.50
N GLN A 139 4.19 12.31 17.63
CA GLN A 139 2.72 12.43 17.80
C GLN A 139 2.18 13.86 17.62
N GLN A 140 3.06 14.87 17.56
CA GLN A 140 2.70 16.27 17.31
C GLN A 140 2.77 16.66 15.82
N SER A 141 3.29 15.80 14.94
CA SER A 141 3.59 16.12 13.54
C SER A 141 2.88 15.24 12.50
N GLU A 142 1.82 14.50 12.85
CA GLU A 142 1.11 13.59 11.95
C GLU A 142 0.43 14.32 10.76
N ALA A 143 1.18 14.53 9.68
CA ALA A 143 0.64 14.72 8.34
C ALA A 143 1.61 14.11 7.31
N ALA A 144 1.08 13.14 6.58
CA ALA A 144 1.61 12.51 5.36
C ALA A 144 2.76 11.50 5.51
N ASP A 145 2.46 10.26 5.15
CA ASP A 145 3.43 9.26 4.72
C ASP A 145 3.01 8.76 3.32
N THR A 146 3.95 8.82 2.38
CA THR A 146 3.91 8.19 1.05
C THR A 146 5.31 7.64 0.81
N GLY A 147 5.49 6.35 1.06
CA GLY A 147 6.78 5.67 0.98
C GLY A 147 7.32 5.47 -0.44
N GLU A 148 8.64 5.32 -0.56
CA GLU A 148 9.31 4.75 -1.74
C GLU A 148 10.16 3.54 -1.35
N ASN A 149 10.13 2.55 -2.25
CA ASN A 149 10.76 1.23 -2.12
C ASN A 149 12.21 1.20 -2.65
N PHE A 150 12.93 0.14 -2.28
CA PHE A 150 14.32 -0.17 -2.67
C PHE A 150 14.56 -0.26 -4.19
N VAL A 151 15.76 0.18 -4.61
CA VAL A 151 16.32 0.01 -5.95
C VAL A 151 16.96 -1.38 -6.10
N LEU A 152 16.51 -2.15 -7.09
CA LEU A 152 17.22 -3.28 -7.69
C LEU A 152 17.75 -2.82 -9.06
N SER A 153 18.87 -3.36 -9.54
CA SER A 153 19.21 -3.18 -10.96
C SER A 153 18.21 -3.94 -11.83
N ILE A 154 17.84 -3.37 -12.98
CA ILE A 154 16.97 -4.04 -13.97
C ILE A 154 17.55 -5.41 -14.33
N GLU A 155 18.87 -5.52 -14.42
CA GLU A 155 19.55 -6.77 -14.77
C GLU A 155 19.37 -7.86 -13.70
N GLU A 156 19.32 -7.51 -12.41
CA GLU A 156 19.07 -8.45 -11.31
C GLU A 156 17.59 -8.84 -11.19
N MET A 157 16.67 -7.88 -11.41
CA MET A 157 15.22 -8.14 -11.38
C MET A 157 14.77 -8.95 -12.62
N GLN A 158 15.27 -8.61 -13.81
CA GLN A 158 14.98 -9.34 -15.04
C GLN A 158 15.60 -10.74 -15.02
N ASN A 159 16.76 -10.95 -14.39
CA ASN A 159 17.36 -12.29 -14.30
C ASN A 159 16.75 -13.17 -13.21
N GLN A 160 16.07 -12.62 -12.18
CA GLN A 160 15.31 -13.42 -11.20
C GLN A 160 13.87 -13.74 -11.63
N TYR A 161 13.23 -12.89 -12.44
CA TYR A 161 11.83 -13.06 -12.85
C TYR A 161 11.63 -13.38 -14.34
N LYS A 162 12.69 -13.49 -15.16
CA LYS A 162 12.60 -13.96 -16.57
C LYS A 162 11.95 -15.33 -16.70
N ASP A 163 12.15 -16.19 -15.71
CA ASP A 163 11.67 -17.58 -15.71
C ASP A 163 10.37 -17.78 -14.91
N THR A 164 9.79 -16.73 -14.32
CA THR A 164 8.50 -16.82 -13.62
C THR A 164 7.35 -16.55 -14.57
N GLU A 165 6.81 -17.61 -15.21
CA GLU A 165 5.45 -17.83 -15.80
C GLU A 165 4.59 -16.68 -16.39
N LEU A 166 5.07 -15.43 -16.50
CA LEU A 166 4.34 -14.28 -16.99
C LEU A 166 4.78 -14.00 -18.43
N GLY A 167 4.19 -14.73 -19.36
CA GLY A 167 4.38 -14.49 -20.80
C GLY A 167 3.67 -13.22 -21.28
N ASP A 168 4.06 -12.72 -22.45
CA ASP A 168 3.46 -11.57 -23.14
C ASP A 168 1.92 -11.59 -23.18
N GLN A 169 1.34 -12.78 -23.21
CA GLN A 169 -0.10 -12.99 -23.22
C GLN A 169 -0.78 -12.53 -21.92
N SER A 170 -0.17 -12.73 -20.75
CA SER A 170 -0.69 -12.26 -19.46
C SER A 170 -0.71 -10.74 -19.41
N ILE A 171 0.38 -10.09 -19.85
CA ILE A 171 0.48 -8.63 -19.94
C ILE A 171 -0.59 -8.08 -20.90
N LYS A 172 -0.80 -8.73 -22.04
CA LYS A 172 -1.82 -8.34 -23.02
C LYS A 172 -3.24 -8.45 -22.46
N GLU A 173 -3.54 -9.52 -21.71
CA GLU A 173 -4.85 -9.73 -21.09
C GLU A 173 -5.15 -8.65 -20.04
N VAL A 174 -4.21 -8.39 -19.12
CA VAL A 174 -4.39 -7.36 -18.07
C VAL A 174 -4.48 -5.95 -18.66
N ASN A 175 -3.74 -5.64 -19.72
CA ASN A 175 -3.93 -4.39 -20.47
C ASN A 175 -5.35 -4.26 -21.05
N GLY A 176 -5.93 -5.37 -21.51
CA GLY A 176 -7.32 -5.43 -21.96
C GLY A 176 -8.31 -5.13 -20.84
N PHE A 177 -8.05 -5.64 -19.64
CA PHE A 177 -8.85 -5.36 -18.45
C PHE A 177 -8.74 -3.88 -18.07
N LEU A 178 -7.53 -3.37 -17.94
CA LEU A 178 -7.24 -1.98 -17.60
C LEU A 178 -7.99 -1.01 -18.52
N ARG A 179 -7.90 -1.21 -19.84
CA ARG A 179 -8.62 -0.37 -20.80
C ARG A 179 -10.13 -0.40 -20.57
N THR A 180 -10.69 -1.58 -20.32
CA THR A 180 -12.13 -1.74 -20.14
C THR A 180 -12.62 -1.24 -18.78
N ILE A 181 -11.76 -1.25 -17.76
CA ILE A 181 -12.02 -0.62 -16.46
C ILE A 181 -12.00 0.91 -16.59
N LYS A 182 -11.05 1.48 -17.35
CA LYS A 182 -11.09 2.90 -17.70
C LYS A 182 -12.36 3.28 -18.47
N ASP A 183 -12.79 2.43 -19.41
CA ASP A 183 -14.05 2.62 -20.14
C ASP A 183 -15.26 2.61 -19.18
N SER A 184 -15.27 1.69 -18.20
CA SER A 184 -16.29 1.65 -17.14
C SER A 184 -16.30 2.92 -16.29
N LEU A 185 -15.14 3.36 -15.80
CA LEU A 185 -15.07 4.55 -14.97
C LEU A 185 -15.46 5.82 -15.75
N THR A 186 -15.11 5.88 -17.04
CA THR A 186 -15.59 6.94 -17.95
C THR A 186 -17.11 6.97 -18.01
N LEU A 187 -17.77 5.81 -18.05
CA LEU A 187 -19.23 5.75 -17.99
C LEU A 187 -19.77 6.25 -16.64
N THR A 188 -19.15 5.87 -15.52
CA THR A 188 -19.56 6.35 -14.20
C THR A 188 -19.39 7.88 -14.08
N ILE A 189 -18.26 8.43 -14.55
CA ILE A 189 -18.02 9.87 -14.58
C ILE A 189 -19.11 10.58 -15.40
N ASN A 190 -19.39 10.10 -16.61
CA ASN A 190 -20.36 10.77 -17.48
C ASN A 190 -21.81 10.70 -16.95
N THR A 191 -22.20 9.58 -16.36
CA THR A 191 -23.60 9.32 -15.96
C THR A 191 -23.95 9.77 -14.56
N ASN A 192 -22.97 10.11 -13.73
CA ASN A 192 -23.27 10.59 -12.38
C ASN A 192 -23.99 11.96 -12.41
N LYS A 193 -24.77 12.19 -11.35
CA LYS A 193 -25.62 13.39 -11.20
C LYS A 193 -25.06 14.42 -10.21
N TRP A 194 -23.88 14.16 -9.65
CA TRP A 194 -23.34 14.94 -8.55
C TRP A 194 -22.17 15.83 -8.97
N MET A 195 -21.64 15.61 -10.18
CA MET A 195 -20.64 16.46 -10.84
C MET A 195 -21.29 17.30 -11.94
N ASP A 196 -20.79 18.52 -12.14
CA ASP A 196 -21.09 19.31 -13.33
C ASP A 196 -20.32 18.81 -14.57
N GLU A 197 -20.68 19.32 -15.75
CA GLU A 197 -20.11 18.85 -17.01
C GLU A 197 -18.62 19.20 -17.19
N GLU A 198 -18.18 20.35 -16.68
CA GLU A 198 -16.77 20.76 -16.74
C GLU A 198 -15.90 19.84 -15.88
N THR A 199 -16.32 19.57 -14.65
CA THR A 199 -15.61 18.68 -13.73
C THR A 199 -15.58 17.25 -14.27
N LYS A 200 -16.64 16.78 -14.95
CA LYS A 200 -16.65 15.48 -15.65
C LYS A 200 -15.63 15.43 -16.79
N GLN A 201 -15.48 16.50 -17.55
CA GLN A 201 -14.48 16.58 -18.63
C GLN A 201 -13.07 16.56 -18.06
N ASN A 202 -12.81 17.32 -16.99
CA ASN A 202 -11.51 17.32 -16.31
C ASN A 202 -11.17 15.95 -15.71
N ALA A 203 -12.16 15.27 -15.10
CA ALA A 203 -11.97 13.92 -14.57
C ALA A 203 -11.63 12.91 -15.68
N GLN A 204 -12.24 13.03 -16.87
CA GLN A 204 -11.92 12.19 -18.02
C GLN A 204 -10.52 12.50 -18.57
N LEU A 205 -10.13 13.77 -18.65
CA LEU A 205 -8.77 14.16 -19.03
C LEU A 205 -7.74 13.54 -18.10
N LYS A 206 -8.00 13.61 -16.78
CA LYS A 206 -7.18 12.95 -15.77
C LYS A 206 -7.09 11.44 -16.00
N LEU A 207 -8.24 10.76 -16.13
CA LEU A 207 -8.29 9.31 -16.35
C LEU A 207 -7.51 8.87 -17.60
N ASN A 208 -7.61 9.65 -18.68
CA ASN A 208 -6.93 9.39 -19.95
C ASN A 208 -5.42 9.60 -19.85
N ARG A 209 -4.97 10.52 -19.00
CA ARG A 209 -3.54 10.80 -18.76
C ARG A 209 -2.89 9.88 -17.74
N MET A 210 -3.67 9.08 -16.99
CA MET A 210 -3.11 8.11 -16.06
C MET A 210 -2.22 7.11 -16.80
N LEU A 211 -0.91 7.20 -16.59
CA LEU A 211 0.05 6.22 -17.09
C LEU A 211 -0.23 4.88 -16.43
N SER A 212 -0.07 3.80 -17.19
CA SER A 212 -0.42 2.46 -16.73
C SER A 212 0.76 1.55 -16.98
N TYR A 213 1.41 1.10 -15.91
CA TYR A 213 2.52 0.18 -15.98
C TYR A 213 2.12 -1.14 -15.33
N ILE A 214 2.29 -2.23 -16.07
CA ILE A 214 2.00 -3.59 -15.63
C ILE A 214 3.34 -4.32 -15.52
N ALA A 215 3.67 -4.80 -14.33
CA ALA A 215 4.90 -5.48 -13.95
C ALA A 215 6.18 -4.62 -14.02
N SER A 216 6.56 -4.15 -15.20
CA SER A 216 7.76 -3.33 -15.45
C SER A 216 7.51 -2.50 -16.70
N PRO A 217 8.07 -1.28 -16.84
CA PRO A 217 8.05 -0.57 -18.12
C PRO A 217 8.85 -1.39 -19.14
N SER A 218 8.16 -2.19 -19.95
CA SER A 218 8.75 -3.09 -20.97
C SER A 218 9.55 -2.35 -22.05
N GLN A 219 9.41 -1.02 -22.07
CA GLN A 219 10.10 -0.10 -22.96
C GLN A 219 11.51 0.25 -22.45
N VAL A 220 11.78 0.05 -21.16
CA VAL A 220 13.07 0.36 -20.54
C VAL A 220 13.96 -0.86 -20.57
N LYS A 221 15.07 -0.76 -21.30
CA LYS A 221 15.97 -1.89 -21.58
C LYS A 221 17.32 -1.77 -20.91
N ASN A 222 17.63 -0.61 -20.37
CA ASN A 222 18.91 -0.28 -19.75
C ASN A 222 18.73 0.86 -18.75
N ASP A 223 19.76 1.09 -17.95
CA ASP A 223 19.76 2.07 -16.86
C ASP A 223 19.63 3.52 -17.38
N GLU A 224 20.14 3.83 -18.57
CA GLU A 224 20.02 5.18 -19.17
C GLU A 224 18.57 5.49 -19.60
N GLU A 225 17.88 4.51 -20.20
CA GLU A 225 16.45 4.59 -20.52
C GLU A 225 15.60 4.61 -19.25
N LEU A 226 16.04 3.97 -18.16
CA LEU A 226 15.37 3.99 -16.87
C LEU A 226 15.48 5.38 -16.21
N ASP A 227 16.69 5.95 -16.20
CA ASP A 227 16.94 7.29 -15.70
C ASP A 227 16.15 8.34 -16.49
N GLU A 228 16.10 8.23 -17.81
CA GLU A 228 15.29 9.11 -18.67
C GLU A 228 13.78 8.89 -18.45
N PHE A 229 13.36 7.66 -18.22
CA PHE A 229 11.97 7.31 -17.90
C PHE A 229 11.53 7.96 -16.57
N TYR A 230 12.34 7.87 -15.52
CA TYR A 230 12.02 8.46 -14.22
C TYR A 230 12.02 10.00 -14.25
N LYS A 231 12.77 10.64 -15.17
CA LYS A 231 12.78 12.11 -15.31
C LYS A 231 11.41 12.70 -15.65
N HIS A 232 10.50 11.93 -16.27
CA HIS A 232 9.21 12.44 -16.78
C HIS A 232 7.96 11.94 -16.03
N LEU A 233 8.13 11.27 -14.88
CA LEU A 233 6.99 10.75 -14.11
C LEU A 233 6.28 11.87 -13.34
N SER A 234 4.98 12.01 -13.58
CA SER A 234 4.12 12.95 -12.84
C SER A 234 2.84 12.30 -12.28
N PHE A 235 2.53 11.05 -12.70
CA PHE A 235 1.36 10.31 -12.23
C PHE A 235 1.47 8.82 -12.61
N GLN A 236 1.46 7.91 -11.64
CA GLN A 236 1.66 6.48 -11.90
C GLN A 236 0.55 5.60 -11.32
N LEU A 237 0.13 4.62 -12.11
CA LEU A 237 -0.54 3.41 -11.65
C LEU A 237 0.46 2.26 -11.78
N GLU A 238 0.82 1.66 -10.65
CA GLU A 238 1.76 0.54 -10.57
C GLU A 238 1.03 -0.76 -10.26
N ILE A 239 0.96 -1.67 -11.24
CA ILE A 239 0.53 -3.04 -10.99
C ILE A 239 1.79 -3.90 -10.87
N LEU A 240 2.20 -4.18 -9.62
CA LEU A 240 3.40 -4.97 -9.33
C LEU A 240 3.28 -6.40 -9.89
N ILE A 241 4.39 -6.97 -10.36
CA ILE A 241 4.42 -8.30 -10.98
C ILE A 241 3.87 -9.41 -10.06
N GLY A 242 4.01 -9.26 -8.74
CA GLY A 242 3.53 -10.22 -7.74
C GLY A 242 2.01 -10.35 -7.67
N ILE A 243 1.24 -9.32 -8.04
CA ILE A 243 -0.23 -9.38 -8.08
C ILE A 243 -0.76 -10.09 -9.33
N LEU A 244 0.12 -10.35 -10.31
CA LEU A 244 -0.20 -11.16 -11.49
C LEU A 244 0.00 -12.66 -11.24
N LEU A 245 0.25 -13.06 -10.00
CA LEU A 245 0.34 -14.44 -9.57
C LEU A 245 -0.98 -14.91 -8.94
N LYS A 246 -1.12 -16.23 -8.81
CA LYS A 246 -2.26 -16.87 -8.15
C LYS A 246 -2.29 -16.42 -6.67
N PRO A 247 -3.48 -16.17 -6.07
CA PRO A 247 -4.82 -16.36 -6.62
C PRO A 247 -5.40 -15.14 -7.37
N HIS A 248 -4.62 -14.09 -7.60
CA HIS A 248 -5.13 -12.82 -8.12
C HIS A 248 -5.28 -12.83 -9.65
N PHE A 249 -4.44 -13.60 -10.35
CA PHE A 249 -4.56 -13.80 -11.79
C PHE A 249 -4.23 -15.24 -12.18
N TYR A 250 -5.01 -15.77 -13.11
CA TYR A 250 -4.80 -17.08 -13.73
C TYR A 250 -4.95 -16.92 -15.24
N LEU A 251 -3.87 -17.14 -15.99
CA LEU A 251 -3.96 -17.14 -17.45
C LEU A 251 -4.97 -18.21 -17.91
N GLY A 252 -6.00 -17.78 -18.65
CA GLY A 252 -7.06 -18.67 -19.15
C GLY A 252 -8.13 -19.11 -18.14
N ALA A 253 -8.14 -18.56 -16.92
CA ALA A 253 -9.29 -18.75 -16.02
C ALA A 253 -10.54 -18.05 -16.55
N PRO A 254 -11.74 -18.45 -16.07
CA PRO A 254 -12.97 -17.76 -16.45
C PRO A 254 -12.87 -16.26 -16.14
N LEU A 255 -13.37 -15.44 -17.05
CA LEU A 255 -13.29 -13.98 -16.98
C LEU A 255 -13.80 -13.42 -15.65
N ALA A 256 -14.88 -14.00 -15.11
CA ALA A 256 -15.46 -13.60 -13.83
C ALA A 256 -14.45 -13.70 -12.67
N ILE A 257 -13.53 -14.67 -12.70
CA ILE A 257 -12.52 -14.87 -11.66
C ILE A 257 -11.42 -13.82 -11.77
N ASN A 258 -10.82 -13.69 -12.95
CA ASN A 258 -9.73 -12.73 -13.18
C ASN A 258 -10.23 -11.28 -12.99
N MET A 259 -11.38 -10.93 -13.54
CA MET A 259 -11.89 -9.57 -13.40
C MET A 259 -12.32 -9.25 -11.97
N ALA A 260 -12.74 -10.25 -11.18
CA ALA A 260 -13.05 -10.05 -9.78
C ALA A 260 -11.81 -9.82 -8.91
N ALA A 261 -10.72 -10.54 -9.17
CA ALA A 261 -9.49 -10.41 -8.39
C ALA A 261 -8.59 -9.30 -8.97
N ILE A 262 -7.81 -9.59 -10.01
CA ILE A 262 -6.93 -8.58 -10.62
C ILE A 262 -7.71 -7.39 -11.16
N GLY A 263 -8.90 -7.58 -11.75
CA GLY A 263 -9.68 -6.46 -12.27
C GLY A 263 -10.13 -5.48 -11.18
N SER A 264 -10.53 -5.96 -10.01
CA SER A 264 -10.87 -5.10 -8.87
C SER A 264 -9.64 -4.38 -8.32
N ALA A 265 -8.46 -5.03 -8.30
CA ALA A 265 -7.21 -4.38 -7.92
C ALA A 265 -6.81 -3.28 -8.91
N VAL A 266 -6.88 -3.53 -10.23
CA VAL A 266 -6.65 -2.49 -11.24
C VAL A 266 -7.64 -1.34 -11.09
N GLY A 267 -8.92 -1.65 -10.83
CA GLY A 267 -9.92 -0.62 -10.57
C GLY A 267 -9.65 0.17 -9.28
N HIS A 268 -9.13 -0.47 -8.25
CA HIS A 268 -8.74 0.14 -6.99
C HIS A 268 -7.63 1.19 -7.21
N GLU A 269 -6.55 0.80 -7.90
CA GLU A 269 -5.47 1.73 -8.25
C GLU A 269 -5.93 2.90 -9.13
N ILE A 270 -6.80 2.65 -10.12
CA ILE A 270 -7.37 3.74 -10.94
C ILE A 270 -8.20 4.70 -10.06
N THR A 271 -8.92 4.15 -9.07
CA THR A 271 -9.80 4.92 -8.19
C THR A 271 -9.01 5.80 -7.22
N HIS A 272 -7.79 5.43 -6.82
CA HIS A 272 -6.92 6.30 -6.02
C HIS A 272 -6.69 7.67 -6.65
N GLY A 273 -6.62 7.77 -7.98
CA GLY A 273 -6.57 9.05 -8.67
C GLY A 273 -7.78 9.96 -8.41
N PHE A 274 -8.84 9.46 -7.78
CA PHE A 274 -10.07 10.19 -7.48
C PHE A 274 -10.53 10.02 -6.01
N ASP A 275 -9.74 9.39 -5.15
CA ASP A 275 -9.99 9.31 -3.71
C ASP A 275 -9.78 10.67 -3.02
N ASN A 276 -9.88 10.71 -1.69
CA ASN A 276 -9.82 11.97 -0.92
C ASN A 276 -8.48 12.74 -1.09
N THR A 277 -7.40 12.03 -1.42
CA THR A 277 -6.08 12.58 -1.68
C THR A 277 -5.90 12.84 -3.16
N GLY A 278 -6.10 11.82 -4.01
CA GLY A 278 -5.94 11.92 -5.45
C GLY A 278 -6.85 12.95 -6.09
N SER A 279 -8.06 13.17 -5.57
CA SER A 279 -8.97 14.23 -6.05
C SER A 279 -8.38 15.63 -5.95
N GLN A 280 -7.37 15.85 -5.12
CA GLN A 280 -6.73 17.15 -4.95
C GLN A 280 -5.72 17.48 -6.07
N TYR A 281 -5.43 16.50 -6.93
CA TYR A 281 -4.48 16.61 -8.03
C TYR A 281 -5.22 16.60 -9.36
N ASP A 282 -4.81 17.45 -10.30
CA ASP A 282 -5.42 17.53 -11.63
C ASP A 282 -4.87 16.47 -12.60
N GLU A 283 -5.11 16.63 -13.90
CA GLU A 283 -4.63 15.75 -14.96
C GLU A 283 -3.12 15.85 -15.26
N GLN A 284 -2.43 16.83 -14.66
CA GLN A 284 -0.99 17.03 -14.75
C GLN A 284 -0.26 16.56 -13.48
N GLY A 285 -1.00 16.10 -12.47
CA GLY A 285 -0.45 15.77 -11.16
C GLY A 285 -0.17 17.00 -10.30
N LEU A 286 -0.77 18.16 -10.62
CA LEU A 286 -0.62 19.38 -9.84
C LEU A 286 -1.69 19.45 -8.76
N LYS A 287 -1.27 19.73 -7.52
CA LYS A 287 -2.20 19.97 -6.41
C LYS A 287 -2.92 21.30 -6.58
N GLN A 288 -4.12 21.26 -7.13
CA GLN A 288 -4.96 22.45 -7.32
C GLN A 288 -6.44 22.08 -7.34
N ASN A 289 -7.31 23.05 -7.05
CA ASN A 289 -8.74 22.81 -7.16
C ASN A 289 -9.19 22.90 -8.62
N TRP A 290 -9.56 21.77 -9.20
CA TRP A 290 -10.10 21.64 -10.56
C TRP A 290 -11.61 21.35 -10.59
N TRP A 291 -12.29 21.49 -9.44
CA TRP A 291 -13.71 21.23 -9.25
C TRP A 291 -14.49 22.51 -8.95
N ASP A 292 -15.75 22.52 -9.37
CA ASP A 292 -16.68 23.54 -8.92
C ASP A 292 -17.10 23.34 -7.44
N LYS A 293 -17.64 24.41 -6.83
CA LYS A 293 -17.99 24.43 -5.41
C LYS A 293 -19.09 23.42 -5.05
N GLN A 294 -20.03 23.17 -5.96
CA GLN A 294 -21.12 22.22 -5.74
C GLN A 294 -20.61 20.78 -5.81
N THR A 295 -19.80 20.44 -6.81
CA THR A 295 -19.16 19.12 -6.90
C THR A 295 -18.33 18.83 -5.66
N GLN A 296 -17.52 19.80 -5.19
CA GLN A 296 -16.72 19.64 -3.98
C GLN A 296 -17.57 19.33 -2.73
N ARG A 297 -18.72 20.00 -2.57
CA ARG A 297 -19.65 19.72 -1.46
C ARG A 297 -20.29 18.33 -1.55
N HIS A 298 -20.71 17.94 -2.76
CA HIS A 298 -21.30 16.62 -2.96
C HIS A 298 -20.28 15.51 -2.74
N TYR A 299 -19.06 15.70 -3.21
CA TYR A 299 -17.94 14.80 -2.94
C TYR A 299 -17.70 14.63 -1.44
N GLY A 300 -17.54 15.75 -0.71
CA GLY A 300 -17.36 15.69 0.75
C GLY A 300 -18.50 14.99 1.47
N THR A 301 -19.74 15.13 1.00
CA THR A 301 -20.90 14.40 1.56
C THR A 301 -20.80 12.89 1.32
N LYS A 302 -20.31 12.49 0.15
CA LYS A 302 -20.12 11.09 -0.23
C LYS A 302 -18.95 10.45 0.52
N VAL A 303 -17.81 11.13 0.62
CA VAL A 303 -16.66 10.69 1.43
C VAL A 303 -17.09 10.46 2.88
N ASN A 304 -17.86 11.39 3.45
CA ASN A 304 -18.40 11.24 4.80
C ASN A 304 -19.37 10.05 4.97
N CYS A 305 -19.97 9.53 3.88
CA CYS A 305 -20.72 8.28 3.94
C CYS A 305 -19.79 7.11 4.28
N PHE A 306 -18.66 7.00 3.55
CA PHE A 306 -17.66 5.95 3.77
C PHE A 306 -17.06 6.03 5.17
N ILE A 307 -16.63 7.22 5.61
CA ILE A 307 -16.10 7.43 6.97
C ILE A 307 -17.07 6.86 8.02
N ARG A 308 -18.33 7.28 7.97
CA ARG A 308 -19.33 6.80 8.94
C ARG A 308 -19.62 5.31 8.81
N GLN A 309 -19.68 4.77 7.59
CA GLN A 309 -19.97 3.35 7.39
C GLN A 309 -18.87 2.48 7.99
N TYR A 310 -17.61 2.80 7.70
CA TYR A 310 -16.46 2.03 8.17
C TYR A 310 -16.19 2.25 9.66
N SER A 311 -16.35 3.47 10.19
CA SER A 311 -16.30 3.71 11.64
C SER A 311 -17.31 2.92 12.46
N ASN A 312 -18.45 2.54 11.87
CA ASN A 312 -19.45 1.70 12.53
C ASN A 312 -19.14 0.20 12.46
N TYR A 313 -18.13 -0.21 11.70
CA TYR A 313 -17.72 -1.61 11.63
C TYR A 313 -16.91 -1.97 12.88
N VAL A 314 -17.28 -3.09 13.51
CA VAL A 314 -16.56 -3.67 14.64
C VAL A 314 -15.86 -4.93 14.16
N GLU A 315 -14.53 -4.94 14.25
CA GLU A 315 -13.72 -6.08 13.85
C GLU A 315 -13.96 -7.27 14.82
N PRO A 316 -14.40 -8.45 14.33
CA PRO A 316 -14.86 -9.54 15.19
C PRO A 316 -13.83 -10.15 16.16
N LYS A 317 -12.54 -10.21 15.80
CA LYS A 317 -11.48 -10.86 16.62
C LYS A 317 -11.02 -9.97 17.78
N THR A 318 -11.01 -8.66 17.58
CA THR A 318 -10.50 -7.64 18.50
C THR A 318 -11.62 -6.92 19.25
N GLY A 319 -12.81 -6.80 18.66
CA GLY A 319 -13.91 -6.00 19.19
C GLY A 319 -13.70 -4.49 19.04
N LYS A 320 -12.67 -4.06 18.30
CA LYS A 320 -12.37 -2.64 18.07
C LYS A 320 -13.09 -2.14 16.81
N HIS A 321 -13.32 -0.84 16.78
CA HIS A 321 -13.84 -0.17 15.60
C HIS A 321 -12.73 0.09 14.58
N VAL A 322 -13.06 0.02 13.30
CA VAL A 322 -12.20 0.53 12.23
C VAL A 322 -12.19 2.07 12.29
N ASP A 323 -11.03 2.70 12.09
CA ASP A 323 -10.98 4.15 11.92
C ASP A 323 -11.34 4.52 10.49
N GLY A 324 -12.59 4.94 10.29
CA GLY A 324 -13.10 5.36 8.98
C GLY A 324 -12.46 6.63 8.43
N ASN A 325 -11.81 7.48 9.24
CA ASN A 325 -11.06 8.63 8.74
C ASN A 325 -9.70 8.19 8.19
N LEU A 326 -9.00 7.34 8.93
CA LEU A 326 -7.71 6.77 8.52
C LEU A 326 -7.86 5.99 7.20
N THR A 327 -8.92 5.18 7.10
CA THR A 327 -9.07 4.21 6.01
C THR A 327 -9.81 4.73 4.76
N VAL A 328 -10.24 6.00 4.76
CA VAL A 328 -11.22 6.48 3.77
C VAL A 328 -10.75 6.40 2.31
N GLY A 329 -9.45 6.61 2.05
CA GLY A 329 -8.88 6.52 0.70
C GLY A 329 -8.99 5.11 0.13
N GLU A 330 -8.47 4.13 0.88
CA GLU A 330 -8.55 2.70 0.57
C GLU A 330 -9.99 2.21 0.45
N ASN A 331 -10.88 2.68 1.33
CA ASN A 331 -12.29 2.30 1.29
C ASN A 331 -12.99 2.81 0.02
N ILE A 332 -12.69 4.03 -0.40
CA ILE A 332 -13.18 4.58 -1.67
C ILE A 332 -12.64 3.76 -2.84
N ALA A 333 -11.35 3.43 -2.81
CA ALA A 333 -10.67 2.66 -3.84
C ALA A 333 -11.23 1.23 -3.96
N ASP A 334 -11.47 0.52 -2.86
CA ASP A 334 -12.09 -0.81 -2.86
C ASP A 334 -13.50 -0.79 -3.47
N ASN A 335 -14.32 0.20 -3.09
CA ASN A 335 -15.69 0.31 -3.58
C ASN A 335 -15.73 0.67 -5.08
N GLY A 336 -14.94 1.66 -5.49
CA GLY A 336 -14.83 2.06 -6.89
C GLY A 336 -14.20 0.97 -7.75
N GLY A 337 -13.17 0.30 -7.25
CA GLY A 337 -12.49 -0.80 -7.92
C GLY A 337 -13.41 -1.99 -8.17
N LEU A 338 -14.14 -2.45 -7.13
CA LEU A 338 -15.13 -3.51 -7.28
C LEU A 338 -16.24 -3.14 -8.27
N HIS A 339 -16.79 -1.91 -8.17
CA HIS A 339 -17.88 -1.46 -9.04
C HIS A 339 -17.44 -1.41 -10.51
N ASN A 340 -16.30 -0.78 -10.78
CA ASN A 340 -15.77 -0.61 -12.12
C ASN A 340 -15.28 -1.93 -12.72
N ALA A 341 -14.70 -2.83 -11.91
CA ALA A 341 -14.34 -4.17 -12.35
C ALA A 341 -15.55 -5.03 -12.72
N PHE A 342 -16.66 -4.95 -11.95
CA PHE A 342 -17.88 -5.69 -12.29
C PHE A 342 -18.51 -5.16 -13.59
N ASN A 343 -18.61 -3.84 -13.75
CA ASN A 343 -19.11 -3.25 -14.98
C ASN A 343 -18.21 -3.60 -16.19
N ALA A 344 -16.89 -3.50 -16.02
CA ALA A 344 -15.91 -3.91 -17.02
C ALA A 344 -16.03 -5.40 -17.37
N TYR A 345 -16.26 -6.28 -16.38
CA TYR A 345 -16.54 -7.70 -16.59
C TYR A 345 -17.74 -7.89 -17.53
N LYS A 346 -18.86 -7.18 -17.28
CA LYS A 346 -20.04 -7.27 -18.14
C LYS A 346 -19.76 -6.76 -19.55
N ILE A 347 -19.04 -5.64 -19.70
CA ILE A 347 -18.68 -5.04 -20.99
C ILE A 347 -17.73 -5.97 -21.77
N TYR A 348 -16.65 -6.42 -21.12
CA TYR A 348 -15.60 -7.25 -21.72
C TYR A 348 -16.14 -8.60 -22.19
N GLY A 349 -16.91 -9.27 -21.33
CA GLY A 349 -17.53 -10.56 -21.65
C GLY A 349 -18.59 -10.46 -22.75
N ALA A 350 -19.33 -9.36 -22.84
CA ALA A 350 -20.36 -9.17 -23.86
C ALA A 350 -19.79 -8.78 -25.24
N LEU A 351 -18.70 -7.99 -25.28
CA LEU A 351 -18.26 -7.33 -26.51
C LEU A 351 -16.91 -7.82 -27.06
N LYS A 352 -16.02 -8.30 -26.20
CA LYS A 352 -14.63 -8.60 -26.60
C LYS A 352 -14.30 -10.09 -26.56
N HIS A 353 -14.78 -10.82 -25.56
CA HIS A 353 -14.34 -12.21 -25.31
C HIS A 353 -15.45 -13.12 -24.71
N PRO A 354 -16.59 -13.33 -25.39
CA PRO A 354 -17.69 -14.15 -24.87
C PRO A 354 -17.28 -15.61 -24.56
N GLU A 355 -16.25 -16.12 -25.23
CA GLU A 355 -15.67 -17.45 -25.01
C GLU A 355 -14.98 -17.62 -23.65
N THR A 356 -14.55 -16.52 -23.03
CA THR A 356 -13.82 -16.54 -21.74
C THR A 356 -14.73 -16.47 -20.53
N ASP A 357 -16.00 -16.06 -20.72
CA ASP A 357 -16.98 -15.96 -19.65
C ASP A 357 -17.60 -17.34 -19.37
N LEU A 358 -16.84 -18.22 -18.72
CA LEU A 358 -17.21 -19.60 -18.45
C LEU A 358 -17.76 -19.80 -17.03
N LYS A 359 -18.59 -20.83 -16.84
CA LYS A 359 -18.93 -21.34 -15.51
C LYS A 359 -17.82 -22.25 -15.00
N LEU A 360 -17.68 -22.34 -13.68
CA LEU A 360 -16.82 -23.34 -13.04
C LEU A 360 -17.53 -24.71 -12.94
N PRO A 361 -16.77 -25.83 -13.02
CA PRO A 361 -17.32 -27.18 -12.96
C PRO A 361 -17.73 -27.60 -11.53
N ASN A 362 -18.25 -28.84 -11.41
CA ASN A 362 -18.55 -29.51 -10.14
C ASN A 362 -19.47 -28.68 -9.22
N GLN A 363 -19.17 -28.61 -7.93
CA GLN A 363 -20.00 -27.92 -6.93
C GLN A 363 -20.14 -26.42 -7.22
N MET A 364 -19.23 -25.84 -8.00
CA MET A 364 -19.26 -24.42 -8.38
C MET A 364 -20.23 -24.14 -9.53
N SER A 365 -20.69 -25.17 -10.26
CA SER A 365 -21.66 -25.03 -11.37
C SER A 365 -23.03 -24.50 -10.93
N ARG A 366 -23.35 -24.64 -9.64
CA ARG A 366 -24.57 -24.11 -9.00
C ARG A 366 -24.62 -22.58 -8.97
N PHE A 367 -23.47 -21.92 -9.07
CA PHE A 367 -23.38 -20.47 -9.05
C PHE A 367 -23.53 -19.91 -10.47
N THR A 368 -24.16 -18.74 -10.58
CA THR A 368 -24.14 -17.95 -11.82
C THR A 368 -22.76 -17.31 -12.00
N LYS A 369 -22.44 -16.85 -13.20
CA LYS A 369 -21.14 -16.20 -13.45
C LYS A 369 -20.99 -14.90 -12.65
N ASP A 370 -22.08 -14.13 -12.49
CA ASP A 370 -22.12 -12.96 -11.61
C ASP A 370 -21.88 -13.34 -10.14
N GLN A 371 -22.45 -14.46 -9.66
CA GLN A 371 -22.14 -14.95 -8.30
C GLN A 371 -20.68 -15.40 -8.17
N LEU A 372 -20.12 -16.05 -9.20
CA LEU A 372 -18.72 -16.45 -9.23
C LEU A 372 -17.77 -15.26 -9.16
N PHE A 373 -18.10 -14.14 -9.82
CA PHE A 373 -17.34 -12.90 -9.71
C PHE A 373 -17.24 -12.46 -8.24
N PHE A 374 -18.36 -12.31 -7.54
CA PHE A 374 -18.32 -11.85 -6.14
C PHE A 374 -17.72 -12.88 -5.16
N ILE A 375 -17.86 -14.17 -5.45
CA ILE A 375 -17.16 -15.23 -4.69
C ILE A 375 -15.65 -15.11 -4.88
N ALA A 376 -15.18 -14.91 -6.11
CA ALA A 376 -13.76 -14.74 -6.41
C ALA A 376 -13.19 -13.47 -5.78
N TYR A 377 -13.94 -12.37 -5.80
CA TYR A 377 -13.57 -11.14 -5.08
C TYR A 377 -13.36 -11.43 -3.59
N GLY A 378 -14.34 -12.04 -2.92
CA GLY A 378 -14.20 -12.39 -1.50
C GLY A 378 -13.04 -13.35 -1.22
N ASN A 379 -12.76 -14.27 -2.14
CA ASN A 379 -11.67 -15.24 -2.00
C ASN A 379 -10.27 -14.60 -2.13
N ALA A 380 -10.14 -13.47 -2.83
CA ALA A 380 -8.88 -12.74 -2.94
C ALA A 380 -8.42 -12.14 -1.59
N PHE A 381 -9.35 -11.90 -0.67
CA PHE A 381 -9.10 -11.33 0.66
C PHE A 381 -9.21 -12.38 1.78
N CYS A 382 -9.20 -13.67 1.47
CA CYS A 382 -9.25 -14.70 2.51
C CYS A 382 -7.97 -14.71 3.34
N SER A 383 -8.08 -14.36 4.62
CA SER A 383 -6.98 -14.40 5.58
C SER A 383 -7.40 -15.02 6.92
N ASP A 384 -6.44 -15.59 7.66
CA ASP A 384 -6.64 -16.04 9.04
C ASP A 384 -5.56 -15.47 9.97
N ASN A 385 -5.67 -14.16 10.19
CA ASN A 385 -4.70 -13.44 10.99
C ASN A 385 -4.89 -13.66 12.50
N SER A 386 -3.79 -13.66 13.25
CA SER A 386 -3.85 -13.68 14.72
C SER A 386 -4.48 -12.40 15.27
N LYS A 387 -5.11 -12.45 16.45
CA LYS A 387 -5.66 -11.24 17.11
C LYS A 387 -4.61 -10.14 17.29
N ALA A 388 -3.35 -10.51 17.53
CA ALA A 388 -2.25 -9.57 17.65
C ALA A 388 -1.98 -8.84 16.33
N TYR A 389 -1.92 -9.58 15.22
CA TYR A 389 -1.79 -8.99 13.88
C TYR A 389 -3.01 -8.14 13.51
N THR A 390 -4.22 -8.61 13.81
CA THR A 390 -5.45 -7.84 13.53
C THR A 390 -5.50 -6.52 14.29
N ASN A 391 -5.00 -6.48 15.54
CA ASN A 391 -4.83 -5.23 16.27
C ASN A 391 -3.86 -4.26 15.58
N LEU A 392 -2.77 -4.77 15.01
CA LEU A 392 -1.81 -3.98 14.24
C LEU A 392 -2.43 -3.51 12.91
N ALA A 393 -3.14 -4.37 12.20
CA ALA A 393 -3.81 -4.02 10.94
C ALA A 393 -4.86 -2.91 11.11
N LEU A 394 -5.39 -2.70 12.31
CA LEU A 394 -6.31 -1.58 12.59
C LEU A 394 -5.61 -0.21 12.64
N THR A 395 -4.28 -0.16 12.66
CA THR A 395 -3.50 1.08 12.54
C THR A 395 -3.02 1.32 11.11
N ASP A 396 -3.35 0.42 10.17
CA ASP A 396 -3.03 0.55 8.75
C ASP A 396 -4.04 1.49 8.06
N VAL A 397 -3.62 2.09 6.95
CA VAL A 397 -4.51 2.87 6.07
C VAL A 397 -5.54 1.98 5.37
N HIS A 398 -5.29 0.68 5.24
CA HIS A 398 -6.25 -0.29 4.77
C HIS A 398 -7.14 -0.77 5.91
N SER A 399 -8.44 -0.89 5.61
CA SER A 399 -9.35 -1.62 6.50
C SER A 399 -8.94 -3.10 6.63
N PRO A 400 -9.28 -3.79 7.74
CA PRO A 400 -9.13 -5.24 7.82
C PRO A 400 -9.83 -5.97 6.67
N ASP A 401 -9.24 -7.08 6.20
CA ASP A 401 -9.69 -7.81 5.00
C ASP A 401 -11.19 -8.16 4.99
N ASP A 402 -11.76 -8.49 6.15
CA ASP A 402 -13.18 -8.81 6.28
C ASP A 402 -14.07 -7.58 6.04
N ALA A 403 -13.67 -6.39 6.49
CA ALA A 403 -14.32 -5.13 6.19
C ALA A 403 -14.16 -4.74 4.70
N ARG A 404 -12.97 -4.99 4.12
CA ARG A 404 -12.68 -4.79 2.68
C ARG A 404 -13.54 -5.67 1.78
N VAL A 405 -14.03 -6.82 2.25
CA VAL A 405 -15.01 -7.62 1.52
C VAL A 405 -16.44 -7.18 1.81
N MET A 406 -16.79 -7.10 3.10
CA MET A 406 -18.18 -6.99 3.51
C MET A 406 -18.81 -5.64 3.15
N LEU A 407 -18.07 -4.54 3.30
CA LEU A 407 -18.61 -3.20 3.11
C LEU A 407 -18.74 -2.81 1.62
N PRO A 408 -17.78 -3.11 0.74
CA PRO A 408 -17.98 -2.96 -0.71
C PRO A 408 -19.13 -3.80 -1.26
N LEU A 409 -19.28 -5.05 -0.80
CA LEU A 409 -20.43 -5.89 -1.20
C LEU A 409 -21.77 -5.36 -0.66
N GLN A 410 -21.79 -4.79 0.54
CA GLN A 410 -22.97 -4.07 1.06
C GLN A 410 -23.34 -2.86 0.21
N ASN A 411 -22.36 -2.16 -0.37
CA ASN A 411 -22.58 -1.00 -1.22
C ASN A 411 -22.93 -1.36 -2.68
N SER A 412 -22.62 -2.58 -3.13
CA SER A 412 -22.97 -3.05 -4.48
C SER A 412 -24.45 -3.45 -4.58
N LYS A 413 -25.15 -2.90 -5.58
CA LYS A 413 -26.52 -3.32 -5.93
C LYS A 413 -26.49 -4.61 -6.76
N GLU A 414 -25.44 -4.76 -7.55
CA GLU A 414 -25.16 -5.88 -8.44
C GLU A 414 -24.94 -7.15 -7.63
N PHE A 415 -24.18 -7.08 -6.54
CA PHE A 415 -24.03 -8.16 -5.56
C PHE A 415 -25.38 -8.55 -4.97
N SER A 416 -26.12 -7.57 -4.44
CA SER A 416 -27.43 -7.81 -3.82
C SER A 416 -28.40 -8.48 -4.81
N LYS A 417 -28.36 -8.11 -6.09
CA LYS A 417 -29.14 -8.73 -7.16
C LYS A 417 -28.65 -10.14 -7.48
N ALA A 418 -27.34 -10.36 -7.62
CA ALA A 418 -26.76 -11.66 -7.97
C ALA A 418 -27.09 -12.74 -6.93
N PHE A 419 -27.19 -12.38 -5.65
CA PHE A 419 -27.53 -13.28 -4.54
C PHE A 419 -28.98 -13.18 -4.07
N ASN A 420 -29.82 -12.37 -4.72
CA ASN A 420 -31.20 -12.11 -4.31
C ASN A 420 -31.33 -11.71 -2.83
N CYS A 421 -30.43 -10.86 -2.34
CA CYS A 421 -30.44 -10.38 -0.96
C CYS A 421 -31.65 -9.49 -0.71
N LYS A 422 -32.45 -9.80 0.32
CA LYS A 422 -33.60 -8.98 0.74
C LYS A 422 -33.13 -7.58 1.15
N GLN A 423 -33.86 -6.54 0.74
CA GLN A 423 -33.60 -5.17 1.17
C GLN A 423 -33.67 -5.06 2.71
N GLY A 424 -32.70 -4.37 3.31
CA GLY A 424 -32.56 -4.25 4.76
C GLY A 424 -31.86 -5.43 5.45
N SER A 425 -31.50 -6.49 4.71
CA SER A 425 -30.62 -7.53 5.25
C SER A 425 -29.19 -7.01 5.46
N ARG A 426 -28.39 -7.71 6.27
CA ARG A 426 -27.00 -7.36 6.57
C ARG A 426 -26.18 -7.03 5.30
N MET A 427 -26.39 -7.77 4.22
CA MET A 427 -25.64 -7.61 2.97
C MET A 427 -26.38 -6.81 1.89
N ASN A 428 -27.54 -6.24 2.21
CA ASN A 428 -28.25 -5.31 1.32
C ASN A 428 -28.91 -4.19 2.15
N PRO A 429 -28.09 -3.32 2.78
CA PRO A 429 -28.61 -2.18 3.52
C PRO A 429 -29.36 -1.21 2.60
N VAL A 430 -30.33 -0.48 3.16
CA VAL A 430 -31.12 0.51 2.41
C VAL A 430 -30.24 1.66 1.92
N ASN A 431 -29.35 2.14 2.79
CA ASN A 431 -28.40 3.20 2.48
C ASN A 431 -27.08 2.55 2.05
N LYS A 432 -26.61 2.89 0.85
CA LYS A 432 -25.35 2.41 0.28
C LYS A 432 -24.45 3.61 -0.02
N CYS A 433 -23.18 3.53 0.34
CA CYS A 433 -22.20 4.57 0.01
C CYS A 433 -21.67 4.33 -1.41
N ILE A 434 -21.84 5.31 -2.30
CA ILE A 434 -21.49 5.20 -3.72
C ILE A 434 -20.86 6.51 -4.19
N LEU A 435 -19.69 6.42 -4.82
CA LEU A 435 -18.92 7.55 -5.34
C LEU A 435 -18.50 7.36 -6.80
N TRP A 436 -17.62 6.40 -7.08
CA TRP A 436 -17.02 6.09 -8.40
C TRP A 436 -17.51 4.78 -9.02
#